data_AF-A0A2H0UJS1-F1
#
_entry.id   AF-A0A2H0UJS1-F1
#
_cell.length_a   1.000
_cell.length_b   1.000
_cell.length_c   1.000
_cell.angle_alpha   90.00
_cell.angle_beta   90.00
_cell.angle_gamma   90.00
#
_symmetry.space_group_name_H-M   'P 1'
#
loop_
_entity.id
_entity.type
_entity.pdbx_description
1 polymer ?
#
loop_
_entity_poly.entity_id
_entity_poly.type
_entity_poly.pdbx_seq_one_letter_code
_entity_poly.pdbx_strand_id
1 'polypeptide(L)'
;YILQGKNKADYTPNLPGANTVRITNVAQVKMTGNKRAKVYYHHTGYMGHLKELTYEQQFERDPKKVVEKAIFNMLPKNRLRQRWMNRLKIEV
;
A
#
# COMPACT_ATOMS: atom_id res chain seq x y z
N TYR A 1 -4.24 -6.09 -8.48
CA TYR A 1 -4.60 -7.03 -9.57
C TYR A 1 -3.65 -8.22 -9.59
N ILE A 2 -2.37 -8.03 -9.95
CA ILE A 2 -1.36 -9.12 -10.05
C ILE A 2 -1.16 -9.87 -8.74
N LEU A 3 -1.11 -9.15 -7.60
CA LEU A 3 -0.99 -9.76 -6.26
C LEU A 3 -2.11 -10.74 -5.92
N GLN A 4 -3.33 -10.50 -6.42
CA GLN A 4 -4.48 -11.39 -6.19
C GLN A 4 -4.51 -12.57 -7.18
N GLY A 5 -3.67 -12.56 -8.22
CA GLY A 5 -3.67 -13.61 -9.24
C GLY A 5 -4.78 -13.48 -10.29
N LYS A 6 -5.51 -12.35 -10.34
CA LYS A 6 -6.60 -12.11 -11.31
C LYS A 6 -6.18 -12.15 -12.78
N ASN A 7 -4.87 -12.14 -13.06
CA ASN A 7 -4.30 -12.26 -14.38
C ASN A 7 -4.17 -13.71 -14.88
N LYS A 8 -4.42 -14.70 -14.01
CA LYS A 8 -4.36 -16.13 -14.35
C LYS A 8 -5.78 -16.69 -14.48
N ALA A 9 -5.96 -17.66 -15.37
CA ALA A 9 -7.24 -18.35 -15.54
C ALA A 9 -7.67 -19.10 -14.27
N ASP A 10 -6.69 -19.62 -13.50
CA ASP A 10 -6.91 -20.37 -12.24
C ASP A 10 -7.25 -19.45 -11.04
N TYR A 11 -7.75 -18.24 -11.28
CA TYR A 11 -8.08 -17.31 -10.21
C TYR A 11 -9.29 -17.79 -9.41
N THR A 12 -9.08 -18.12 -8.14
CA THR A 12 -10.16 -18.39 -7.18
C THR A 12 -10.19 -17.33 -6.08
N PRO A 13 -11.32 -16.62 -5.86
CA PRO A 13 -11.39 -15.52 -4.88
C PRO A 13 -11.10 -15.89 -3.43
N ASN A 14 -11.35 -17.14 -3.03
CA ASN A 14 -11.14 -17.65 -1.67
C ASN A 14 -9.69 -18.16 -1.45
N LEU A 15 -8.90 -18.31 -2.50
CA LEU A 15 -7.51 -18.75 -2.43
C LEU A 15 -6.56 -17.53 -2.52
N PRO A 16 -5.42 -17.55 -1.81
CA PRO A 16 -4.46 -16.46 -1.86
C PRO A 16 -3.67 -16.39 -3.19
N GLY A 17 -3.77 -17.38 -4.08
CA GLY A 17 -2.89 -17.53 -5.24
C GLY A 17 -1.43 -17.79 -4.86
N ALA A 18 -0.49 -17.63 -5.80
CA ALA A 18 0.94 -17.87 -5.60
C ALA A 18 1.87 -16.72 -6.05
N ASN A 19 1.31 -15.62 -6.56
CA ASN A 19 2.12 -14.54 -7.13
C ASN A 19 2.86 -13.75 -6.04
N THR A 20 4.11 -13.38 -6.34
CA THR A 20 4.94 -12.47 -5.54
C THR A 20 5.29 -11.27 -6.41
N VAL A 21 5.19 -10.06 -5.87
CA VAL A 21 5.48 -8.82 -6.63
C VAL A 21 6.62 -8.09 -5.94
N ARG A 22 7.61 -7.68 -6.73
CA ARG A 22 8.73 -6.85 -6.29
C ARG A 22 8.62 -5.48 -6.95
N ILE A 23 8.66 -4.42 -6.15
CA ILE A 23 8.66 -3.03 -6.61
C ILE A 23 10.00 -2.43 -6.21
N THR A 24 10.74 -1.93 -7.20
CA THR A 24 12.03 -1.23 -7.03
C THR A 24 11.87 0.25 -7.33
N ASN A 25 12.85 1.07 -6.92
CA ASN A 25 12.94 2.51 -7.20
C ASN A 25 11.71 3.32 -6.74
N VAL A 26 11.14 3.01 -5.57
CA VAL A 26 9.95 3.72 -5.07
C VAL A 26 10.21 5.19 -4.75
N ALA A 27 11.47 5.60 -4.57
CA ALA A 27 11.85 6.99 -4.39
C ALA A 27 11.60 7.86 -5.64
N GLN A 28 11.43 7.27 -6.83
CA GLN A 28 11.21 8.01 -8.08
C GLN A 28 9.73 8.08 -8.49
N VAL A 29 8.82 7.64 -7.62
CA VAL A 29 7.39 7.65 -7.92
C VAL A 29 6.89 9.08 -8.09
N LYS A 30 6.35 9.37 -9.29
CA LYS A 30 5.80 10.68 -9.61
C LYS A 30 4.31 10.75 -9.28
N MET A 31 3.92 11.83 -8.61
CA MET A 31 2.51 12.18 -8.40
C MET A 31 2.11 13.29 -9.37
N THR A 32 0.91 13.17 -9.93
CA THR A 32 0.33 14.15 -10.86
C THR A 32 -0.33 15.30 -10.10
N GLY A 33 -0.15 16.54 -10.56
CA GLY A 33 -0.88 17.72 -10.06
C GLY A 33 -0.68 17.98 -8.57
N ASN A 34 -1.72 18.49 -7.89
CA ASN A 34 -1.67 18.88 -6.47
C ASN A 34 -1.85 17.69 -5.50
N LYS A 35 -1.56 16.46 -5.92
CA LYS A 35 -1.67 15.26 -5.06
C LYS A 35 -0.63 15.23 -3.93
N ARG A 36 0.40 16.07 -4.02
CA ARG A 36 1.40 16.26 -2.96
C ARG A 36 0.84 16.94 -1.71
N ALA A 37 -0.25 17.69 -1.83
CA ALA A 37 -0.95 18.27 -0.68
C ALA A 37 -1.81 17.26 0.11
N LYS A 38 -1.80 15.97 -0.25
CA LYS A 38 -2.58 14.95 0.45
C LYS A 38 -2.12 14.80 1.89
N VAL A 39 -3.06 14.86 2.83
CA VAL A 39 -2.81 14.61 4.26
C VAL A 39 -3.20 13.18 4.63
N TYR A 40 -2.32 12.51 5.37
CA TYR A 40 -2.55 11.21 5.98
C TYR A 40 -2.94 11.39 7.44
N TYR A 41 -4.16 10.98 7.77
CA TYR A 41 -4.67 10.96 9.13
C TYR A 41 -4.44 9.59 9.78
N HIS A 42 -4.07 9.60 11.06
CA HIS A 42 -3.97 8.43 11.91
C HIS A 42 -4.36 8.80 13.34
N HIS A 43 -5.27 8.04 13.95
CA HIS A 43 -5.67 8.25 15.34
C HIS A 43 -5.17 7.09 16.20
N THR A 44 -4.59 7.40 17.37
CA THR A 44 -4.05 6.36 18.27
C THR A 44 -5.12 5.71 19.15
N GLY A 45 -6.29 6.32 19.27
CA GLY A 45 -7.42 5.81 20.08
C GLY A 45 -7.74 6.66 21.31
N TYR A 46 -6.79 7.48 21.78
CA TYR A 46 -6.99 8.42 22.89
C TYR A 46 -7.58 9.75 22.42
N MET A 47 -8.39 10.39 23.25
CA MET A 47 -8.96 11.71 22.94
C MET A 47 -7.87 12.74 22.61
N GLY A 48 -8.05 13.51 21.54
CA GLY A 48 -7.10 14.55 21.11
C GLY A 48 -5.85 14.05 20.38
N HIS A 49 -5.69 12.74 20.13
CA HIS A 49 -4.48 12.18 19.52
C HIS A 49 -4.65 11.88 18.02
N LEU A 50 -5.16 12.86 17.28
CA LEU A 50 -5.15 12.85 15.82
C LEU A 50 -3.75 13.23 15.34
N LYS A 51 -3.11 12.33 14.59
CA LYS A 51 -1.82 12.57 13.94
C LYS A 51 -2.06 12.82 12.46
N GLU A 52 -1.52 13.93 11.99
CA GLU A 52 -1.58 14.35 10.60
C GLU A 52 -0.17 14.32 10.02
N LEU A 53 -0.04 13.81 8.82
CA LEU A 53 1.23 13.80 8.11
C LEU A 53 0.98 14.09 6.64
N THR A 54 1.64 15.10 6.09
CA THR A 54 1.52 15.39 4.67
C THR A 54 2.19 14.30 3.83
N TYR A 55 1.81 14.22 2.56
CA TYR A 55 2.42 13.27 1.64
C TYR A 55 3.92 13.51 1.48
N GLU A 56 4.34 14.77 1.37
CA GLU A 56 5.76 15.12 1.24
C GLU A 56 6.56 14.65 2.46
N GLN A 57 6.09 14.97 3.67
CA GLN A 57 6.74 14.51 4.91
C GLN A 57 6.78 12.98 5.02
N GLN A 58 5.72 12.29 4.62
CA GLN A 58 5.70 10.82 4.63
C GLN A 58 6.64 10.22 3.58
N PHE A 59 6.75 10.86 2.41
CA PHE A 59 7.59 10.40 1.31
C PHE A 59 9.07 10.59 1.62
N GLU A 60 9.45 11.72 2.24
CA GLU A 60 10.82 11.96 2.73
C GLU A 60 11.21 10.99 3.83
N ARG A 61 10.29 10.71 4.76
CA ARG A 61 10.56 9.79 5.88
C ARG A 61 10.67 8.34 5.44
N ASP A 62 9.70 7.87 4.66
CA ASP A 62 9.63 6.48 4.21
C ASP A 62 8.72 6.37 2.97
N PRO A 63 9.31 6.38 1.75
CA PRO A 63 8.54 6.29 0.52
C PRO A 63 7.91 4.90 0.33
N LYS A 64 8.42 3.84 0.99
CA LYS A 64 7.83 2.49 0.91
C LYS A 64 6.43 2.49 1.51
N LYS A 65 6.27 3.12 2.68
CA LYS A 65 4.97 3.20 3.39
C LYS A 65 3.88 3.86 2.57
N VAL A 66 4.23 4.85 1.74
CA VAL A 66 3.28 5.51 0.84
C VAL A 66 2.68 4.49 -0.14
N VAL A 67 3.55 3.72 -0.80
CA VAL A 67 3.18 2.73 -1.81
C VAL A 67 2.46 1.55 -1.17
N GLU A 68 3.00 1.05 -0.05
CA GLU A 68 2.41 -0.02 0.75
C GLU A 68 0.98 0.32 1.20
N LYS A 69 0.78 1.51 1.79
CA LYS A 69 -0.54 1.96 2.26
C LYS A 69 -1.54 2.10 1.10
N ALA A 70 -1.06 2.57 -0.07
CA ALA A 70 -1.90 2.65 -1.26
C ALA A 70 -2.35 1.25 -1.73
N ILE A 71 -1.42 0.29 -1.83
CA ILE A 71 -1.73 -1.08 -2.26
C ILE A 71 -2.62 -1.78 -1.23
N PHE A 72 -2.32 -1.63 0.06
CA PHE A 72 -3.10 -2.21 1.15
C PHE A 72 -4.57 -1.79 1.10
N ASN A 73 -4.83 -0.51 0.80
CA ASN A 73 -6.19 0.02 0.66
C ASN A 73 -6.91 -0.46 -0.61
N MET A 74 -6.18 -0.91 -1.64
CA MET A 74 -6.75 -1.50 -2.86
C MET A 74 -7.06 -3.00 -2.71
N LEU A 75 -6.63 -3.64 -1.63
CA LEU A 75 -6.91 -5.06 -1.38
C LEU A 75 -8.25 -5.25 -0.63
N PRO A 76 -8.99 -6.33 -0.94
CA PRO A 76 -10.18 -6.71 -0.18
C PRO A 76 -9.90 -6.81 1.31
N LYS A 77 -10.81 -6.29 2.15
CA LYS A 77 -10.70 -6.33 3.61
C LYS A 77 -11.07 -7.73 4.12
N ASN A 78 -10.14 -8.68 4.02
CA ASN A 78 -10.32 -10.06 4.49
C ASN A 78 -9.01 -10.63 5.09
N ARG A 79 -9.06 -11.89 5.55
CA ARG A 79 -7.88 -12.60 6.12
C ARG A 79 -6.77 -12.84 5.10
N LEU A 80 -7.08 -12.91 3.80
CA LEU A 80 -6.10 -13.09 2.73
C LEU A 80 -5.24 -11.84 2.49
N ARG A 81 -5.76 -10.66 2.86
CA ARG A 81 -5.06 -9.37 2.68
C ARG A 81 -3.65 -9.37 3.25
N GLN A 82 -3.47 -9.87 4.46
CA GLN A 82 -2.14 -9.96 5.07
C GLN A 82 -1.22 -10.93 4.31
N ARG A 83 -1.76 -12.05 3.81
CA ARG A 83 -0.98 -13.00 3.00
C ARG A 83 -0.49 -12.38 1.69
N TRP A 84 -1.34 -11.60 1.02
CA TRP A 84 -0.93 -10.85 -0.18
C TRP A 84 0.11 -9.78 0.15
N MET A 85 -0.06 -9.07 1.26
CA MET A 85 0.87 -8.03 1.69
C MET A 85 2.26 -8.61 2.01
N ASN A 86 2.33 -9.77 2.65
CA ASN A 86 3.59 -10.46 2.94
C ASN A 86 4.35 -10.90 1.67
N ARG A 87 3.66 -11.04 0.54
CA ARG A 87 4.25 -11.37 -0.78
C ARG A 87 4.62 -10.15 -1.60
N LEU A 88 4.33 -8.96 -1.12
CA LEU A 88 4.76 -7.72 -1.73
C LEU A 88 6.12 -7.33 -1.13
N LYS A 89 7.15 -7.27 -1.96
CA LYS A 89 8.50 -6.82 -1.59
C LYS A 89 8.74 -5.45 -2.17
N ILE A 90 9.08 -4.47 -1.32
CA ILE A 90 9.33 -3.09 -1.74
C ILE A 90 10.77 -2.72 -1.38
N GLU A 91 11.52 -2.31 -2.40
CA GLU A 91 12.90 -1.85 -2.32
C GLU A 91 12.95 -0.37 -2.69
N VAL A 92 13.70 0.41 -1.89
CA VAL A 92 13.89 1.85 -2.10
C VAL A 92 14.87 2.04 -3.24
#